data_AF-A0A1J9UMY4-F1
#
_entry.id   AF-A0A1J9UMY4-F1
#
_cell.length_a   1.000
_cell.length_b   1.000
_cell.length_c   1.000
_cell.angle_alpha   90.00
_cell.angle_beta   90.00
_cell.angle_gamma   90.00
#
_symmetry.space_group_name_H-M   'P 1'
#
loop_
_entity.id
_entity.type
_entity.pdbx_description
1 polymer ?
#
loop_
_entity_poly.entity_id
_entity_poly.type
_entity_poly.pdbx_seq_one_letter_code
_entity_poly.pdbx_strand_id
1 'polypeptide(L)'
;MYFQTDNYDALYRQNDKPIRSIEKAINERNQILEIRQDEIKHFHQFVQIHTLLTGKNPQPQITEECPTLYLNGLEFAIQDAQRSVDFYLEIADEETNQQIKEAFRRAAADEQNHAV
;
A
#
# COMPACT_ATOMS: atom_id res chain seq x y z
N MET A 1 54.99 8.39 -18.86
CA MET A 1 54.36 9.25 -17.85
C MET A 1 53.08 8.54 -17.42
N TYR A 2 52.98 8.17 -16.15
CA TYR A 2 52.05 7.16 -15.64
C TYR A 2 50.58 7.61 -15.76
N PHE A 3 49.74 6.73 -16.30
CA PHE A 3 48.27 6.80 -16.22
C PHE A 3 47.85 6.31 -14.83
N GLN A 4 47.29 7.20 -14.00
CA GLN A 4 46.72 6.87 -12.70
C GLN A 4 45.35 7.56 -12.57
N THR A 5 44.28 6.96 -13.11
CA THR A 5 42.90 7.37 -12.76
C THR A 5 41.88 6.23 -12.65
N ASP A 6 42.16 4.98 -13.03
CA ASP A 6 41.07 4.00 -13.20
C ASP A 6 40.60 3.28 -11.92
N ASN A 7 41.38 3.28 -10.85
CA ASN A 7 41.09 2.43 -9.68
C ASN A 7 40.17 3.09 -8.63
N TYR A 8 40.24 4.42 -8.47
CA TYR A 8 39.40 5.15 -7.52
C TYR A 8 37.95 5.29 -8.01
N ASP A 9 37.74 5.52 -9.31
CA ASP A 9 36.39 5.57 -9.93
C ASP A 9 35.70 4.21 -9.92
N ALA A 10 36.46 3.12 -10.11
CA ALA A 10 35.93 1.77 -10.03
C ALA A 10 35.46 1.42 -8.61
N LEU A 11 36.24 1.78 -7.59
CA LEU A 11 35.89 1.62 -6.17
C LEU A 11 34.65 2.43 -5.77
N TYR A 12 34.52 3.68 -6.23
CA TYR A 12 33.33 4.50 -6.01
C TYR A 12 32.08 3.87 -6.64
N ARG A 13 32.14 3.47 -7.92
CA ARG A 13 31.03 2.75 -8.58
C ARG A 13 30.65 1.43 -7.93
N GLN A 14 31.63 0.73 -7.33
CA GLN A 14 31.38 -0.55 -6.65
C GLN A 14 30.63 -0.35 -5.34
N ASN A 15 30.87 0.76 -4.64
CA ASN A 15 30.18 1.14 -3.40
C ASN A 15 28.80 1.78 -3.65
N ASP A 16 28.57 2.37 -4.82
CA ASP A 16 27.26 2.93 -5.20
C ASP A 16 26.16 1.86 -5.33
N LYS A 17 26.52 0.66 -5.81
CA LYS A 17 25.57 -0.46 -5.95
C LYS A 17 24.94 -0.90 -4.62
N PRO A 18 25.71 -1.22 -3.56
CA PRO A 18 25.15 -1.59 -2.28
C PRO A 18 24.41 -0.41 -1.62
N ILE A 19 24.91 0.83 -1.72
CA ILE A 19 24.22 2.01 -1.18
C ILE A 19 22.83 2.16 -1.81
N ARG A 20 22.74 2.11 -3.14
CA ARG A 20 21.47 2.18 -3.86
C ARG A 20 20.52 1.03 -3.51
N SER A 21 21.06 -0.16 -3.22
CA SER A 21 20.25 -1.31 -2.80
C SER A 21 19.66 -1.10 -1.40
N ILE A 22 20.40 -0.49 -0.47
CA ILE A 22 19.94 -0.15 0.87
C ILE A 22 18.88 0.95 0.80
N GLU A 23 19.11 1.99 0.00
CA GLU A 23 18.13 3.07 -0.21
C GLU A 23 16.81 2.52 -0.77
N LYS A 24 16.87 1.62 -1.76
CA LYS A 24 15.68 0.95 -2.31
C LYS A 24 14.91 0.20 -1.23
N ALA A 25 15.60 -0.61 -0.42
CA ALA A 25 14.97 -1.38 0.65
C ALA A 25 14.34 -0.48 1.74
N ILE A 26 14.97 0.65 2.06
CA ILE A 26 14.42 1.64 3.01
C ILE A 26 13.15 2.28 2.43
N ASN A 27 13.17 2.66 1.16
CA ASN A 27 12.01 3.27 0.50
C ASN A 27 10.83 2.28 0.42
N GLU A 28 11.08 1.03 0.02
CA GLU A 28 10.07 -0.04 0.01
C GLU A 28 9.47 -0.26 1.40
N ARG A 29 10.32 -0.29 2.44
CA ARG A 29 9.85 -0.43 3.82
C ARG A 29 8.96 0.74 4.25
N ASN A 30 9.36 1.97 3.93
CA ASN A 30 8.59 3.16 4.29
C ASN A 30 7.23 3.17 3.58
N GLN A 31 7.21 2.82 2.29
CA GLN A 31 5.98 2.69 1.51
C GLN A 31 5.03 1.66 2.14
N ILE A 32 5.54 0.48 2.50
CA ILE A 32 4.73 -0.57 3.14
C ILE A 32 4.14 -0.08 4.48
N LEU A 33 4.90 0.70 5.26
CA LEU A 33 4.43 1.23 6.53
C LEU A 33 3.38 2.34 6.36
N GLU A 34 3.50 3.16 5.32
CA GLU A 34 2.52 4.17 4.94
C GLU A 34 1.20 3.52 4.51
N ILE A 35 1.26 2.60 3.55
CA ILE A 35 0.10 1.81 3.10
C ILE A 35 -0.61 1.18 4.29
N ARG A 36 0.13 0.46 5.15
CA ARG A 36 -0.45 -0.15 6.37
C ARG A 36 -1.17 0.85 7.25
N GLN A 37 -0.65 2.07 7.37
CA GLN A 37 -1.26 3.10 8.20
C GLN A 37 -2.56 3.62 7.57
N ASP A 38 -2.65 3.66 6.25
CA ASP A 38 -3.87 4.03 5.52
C ASP A 38 -4.92 2.92 5.62
N GLU A 39 -4.55 1.64 5.47
CA GLU A 39 -5.45 0.50 5.69
C GLU A 39 -6.09 0.51 7.10
N ILE A 40 -5.30 0.85 8.12
CA ILE A 40 -5.81 0.97 9.50
C ILE A 40 -6.84 2.12 9.62
N LYS A 41 -6.65 3.22 8.89
CA LYS A 41 -7.60 4.34 8.90
C LYS A 41 -8.89 3.94 8.20
N HIS A 42 -8.80 3.31 7.01
CA HIS A 42 -9.96 2.84 6.27
C HIS A 42 -10.75 1.82 7.09
N PHE A 43 -10.06 0.85 7.73
CA PHE A 43 -10.70 -0.12 8.62
C PHE A 43 -11.53 0.56 9.71
N HIS A 44 -10.95 1.52 10.44
CA HIS A 44 -11.69 2.24 11.49
C HIS A 44 -12.88 3.02 10.92
N GLN A 45 -12.72 3.64 9.75
CA GLN A 45 -13.79 4.38 9.09
C GLN A 45 -14.95 3.45 8.68
N PHE A 46 -14.66 2.28 8.12
CA PHE A 46 -15.67 1.31 7.75
C PHE A 46 -16.37 0.67 8.94
N VAL A 47 -15.64 0.44 10.04
CA VAL A 47 -16.26 0.02 11.31
C VAL A 47 -17.25 1.08 11.80
N GLN A 48 -16.88 2.36 11.76
CA GLN A 48 -17.76 3.45 12.16
C GLN A 48 -19.00 3.54 11.26
N ILE A 49 -18.84 3.45 9.94
CA ILE A 49 -19.95 3.45 8.98
C ILE A 49 -20.86 2.26 9.23
N HIS A 50 -20.32 1.05 9.36
CA HIS A 50 -21.10 -0.16 9.64
C HIS A 50 -21.90 -0.03 10.94
N THR A 51 -21.27 0.44 12.02
CA THR A 51 -21.95 0.63 13.31
C THR A 51 -23.03 1.70 13.23
N LEU A 52 -22.81 2.79 12.48
CA LEU A 52 -23.81 3.82 12.24
C LEU A 52 -25.04 3.27 11.50
N LEU A 53 -24.82 2.44 10.47
CA LEU A 53 -25.90 1.89 9.64
C LEU A 53 -26.68 0.74 10.32
N THR A 54 -25.99 -0.09 11.10
CA THR A 54 -26.57 -1.34 11.63
C THR A 54 -26.84 -1.31 13.13
N GLY A 55 -26.29 -0.33 13.85
CA GLY A 55 -26.29 -0.28 15.31
C GLY A 55 -25.42 -1.35 15.98
N LYS A 56 -24.63 -2.12 15.21
CA LYS A 56 -23.79 -3.22 15.72
C LYS A 56 -22.34 -3.07 15.26
N ASN A 57 -21.42 -3.35 16.17
CA ASN A 57 -20.01 -3.47 15.79
C ASN A 57 -19.79 -4.73 14.94
N PRO A 58 -19.05 -4.63 13.83
CA PRO A 58 -18.71 -5.78 13.00
C PRO A 58 -17.69 -6.69 13.72
N GLN A 59 -17.69 -7.98 13.37
CA GLN A 59 -16.66 -8.95 13.78
C GLN A 59 -15.91 -9.44 12.54
N PRO A 60 -14.94 -8.68 12.03
CA PRO A 60 -14.16 -9.08 10.85
C PRO A 60 -13.38 -10.36 11.14
N GLN A 61 -13.27 -11.23 10.14
CA GLN A 61 -12.47 -12.44 10.20
C GLN A 61 -11.45 -12.42 9.07
N ILE A 62 -10.24 -12.93 9.35
CA ILE A 62 -9.23 -13.16 8.33
C ILE A 62 -9.63 -14.44 7.60
N THR A 63 -10.09 -14.32 6.36
CA THR A 63 -10.56 -15.44 5.54
C THR A 63 -9.51 -15.95 4.57
N GLU A 64 -8.42 -15.21 4.37
CA GLU A 64 -7.37 -15.52 3.40
C GLU A 64 -6.00 -15.56 4.07
N GLU A 65 -5.13 -16.47 3.60
CA GLU A 65 -3.76 -16.57 4.08
C GLU A 65 -2.86 -15.55 3.36
N CYS A 66 -2.04 -14.83 4.13
CA CYS A 66 -1.06 -13.90 3.58
C CYS A 66 0.20 -14.67 3.12
N PRO A 67 0.68 -14.47 1.88
CA PRO A 67 1.91 -15.12 1.41
C PRO A 67 3.12 -14.76 2.28
N THR A 68 3.96 -15.76 2.58
CA THR A 68 5.15 -15.58 3.42
C THR A 68 6.39 -15.13 2.64
N LEU A 69 6.39 -15.32 1.33
CA LEU A 69 7.47 -14.86 0.45
C LEU A 69 7.24 -13.40 0.06
N TYR A 70 8.28 -12.57 0.22
CA TYR A 70 8.20 -11.12 0.02
C TYR A 70 7.59 -10.73 -1.34
N LEU A 71 8.08 -11.31 -2.45
CA LEU A 71 7.58 -10.98 -3.78
C LEU A 71 6.12 -11.41 -3.98
N ASN A 72 5.73 -12.57 -3.45
CA ASN A 72 4.34 -13.04 -3.52
C ASN A 72 3.43 -12.16 -2.67
N GLY A 73 3.91 -11.67 -1.52
CA GLY A 73 3.18 -10.74 -0.67
C GLY A 73 2.96 -9.38 -1.35
N LEU A 74 3.96 -8.87 -2.08
CA LEU A 74 3.81 -7.65 -2.88
C LEU A 74 2.81 -7.82 -4.02
N GLU A 75 2.92 -8.91 -4.80
CA GLU A 75 1.98 -9.20 -5.89
C GLU A 75 0.56 -9.33 -5.36
N PHE A 76 0.39 -10.06 -4.24
CA PHE A 76 -0.90 -10.21 -3.57
C PHE A 76 -1.47 -8.86 -3.13
N ALA A 77 -0.67 -8.01 -2.47
CA ALA A 77 -1.12 -6.70 -2.00
C ALA A 77 -1.55 -5.77 -3.15
N ILE A 78 -0.82 -5.79 -4.28
CA ILE A 78 -1.18 -4.99 -5.46
C ILE A 78 -2.51 -5.47 -6.06
N GLN A 79 -2.68 -6.79 -6.21
CA GLN A 79 -3.93 -7.37 -6.73
C GLN A 79 -5.11 -7.07 -5.80
N ASP A 80 -4.88 -7.09 -4.49
CA ASP A 80 -5.90 -6.79 -3.50
C ASP A 80 -6.32 -5.32 -3.54
N ALA A 81 -5.35 -4.40 -3.58
CA ALA A 81 -5.60 -2.97 -3.75
C ALA A 81 -6.39 -2.69 -5.04
N GLN A 82 -6.03 -3.30 -6.17
CA GLN A 82 -6.77 -3.16 -7.43
C GLN A 82 -8.24 -3.60 -7.31
N ARG A 83 -8.52 -4.72 -6.64
CA ARG A 83 -9.90 -5.17 -6.39
C ARG A 83 -10.65 -4.21 -5.46
N SER A 84 -9.96 -3.70 -4.44
CA SER A 84 -10.54 -2.74 -3.49
C SER A 84 -10.91 -1.42 -4.15
N VAL A 85 -10.15 -0.94 -5.15
CA VAL A 85 -10.52 0.22 -5.97
C VAL A 85 -11.91 0.02 -6.59
N ASP A 86 -12.10 -1.07 -7.33
CA ASP A 86 -13.36 -1.36 -8.01
C ASP A 86 -14.50 -1.50 -7.00
N PHE A 87 -14.28 -2.25 -5.92
CA PHE A 87 -15.27 -2.48 -4.87
C PHE A 87 -15.72 -1.18 -4.18
N TYR A 88 -14.78 -0.30 -3.82
CA TYR A 88 -15.11 0.96 -3.15
C TYR A 88 -15.78 1.95 -4.11
N LEU A 89 -15.43 1.96 -5.39
CA LEU A 89 -16.12 2.78 -6.39
C LEU A 89 -17.56 2.33 -6.61
N GLU A 90 -17.80 1.01 -6.66
CA GLU A 90 -19.15 0.45 -6.78
C GLU A 90 -20.04 0.90 -5.61
N ILE A 91 -19.57 0.76 -4.36
CA ILE A 91 -20.31 1.23 -3.17
C ILE A 91 -20.56 2.74 -3.26
N ALA A 92 -19.54 3.52 -3.63
CA ALA A 92 -19.70 4.96 -3.71
C ALA A 92 -20.73 5.40 -4.76
N ASP A 93 -20.85 4.66 -5.87
CA ASP A 93 -21.81 4.98 -6.92
C ASP A 93 -23.24 4.62 -6.55
N GLU A 94 -23.45 3.57 -5.75
CA GLU A 94 -24.76 3.17 -5.21
C GLU A 94 -25.19 3.98 -3.98
N GLU A 95 -24.25 4.57 -3.23
CA GLU A 95 -24.55 5.29 -1.99
C GLU A 95 -25.18 6.68 -2.24
N THR A 96 -26.21 6.98 -1.45
CA THR A 96 -26.96 8.24 -1.47
C THR A 96 -26.51 9.21 -0.38
N ASN A 97 -25.98 8.70 0.74
CA ASN A 97 -25.39 9.50 1.79
C ASN A 97 -24.04 10.05 1.33
N GLN A 98 -23.98 11.37 1.13
CA GLN A 98 -22.81 12.05 0.61
C GLN A 98 -21.54 11.82 1.46
N GLN A 99 -21.67 11.73 2.78
CA GLN A 99 -20.51 11.51 3.66
C GLN A 99 -19.92 10.10 3.49
N ILE A 100 -20.79 9.10 3.36
CA ILE A 100 -20.38 7.70 3.15
C ILE A 100 -19.80 7.55 1.73
N LYS A 101 -20.46 8.14 0.73
CA LYS A 101 -19.96 8.18 -0.65
C LYS A 101 -18.54 8.75 -0.74
N GLU A 102 -18.28 9.88 -0.09
CA GLU A 102 -16.95 10.48 -0.08
C GLU A 102 -15.92 9.66 0.69
N ALA A 103 -16.34 8.93 1.74
CA ALA A 103 -15.46 8.01 2.45
C ALA A 103 -14.91 6.93 1.51
N PHE A 104 -15.80 6.25 0.78
CA PHE A 104 -15.42 5.20 -0.16
C PHE A 104 -14.64 5.75 -1.37
N ARG A 105 -14.98 6.92 -1.90
CA ARG A 105 -14.19 7.56 -2.98
C ARG A 105 -12.75 7.90 -2.58
N ARG A 106 -12.56 8.38 -1.34
CA ARG A 106 -11.21 8.65 -0.83
C ARG A 106 -10.42 7.36 -0.64
N ALA A 107 -11.03 6.34 -0.03
CA ALA A 107 -10.40 5.03 0.10
C ALA A 107 -10.00 4.45 -1.27
N ALA A 108 -10.88 4.49 -2.27
CA ALA A 108 -10.56 4.04 -3.63
C ALA A 108 -9.37 4.80 -4.25
N ALA A 109 -9.25 6.11 -4.00
CA ALA A 109 -8.12 6.90 -4.50
C ALA A 109 -6.81 6.52 -3.80
N ASP A 110 -6.84 6.23 -2.51
CA ASP A 110 -5.69 5.72 -1.75
C ASP A 110 -5.27 4.35 -2.31
N GLU A 111 -6.22 3.41 -2.50
CA GLU A 111 -5.92 2.09 -3.07
C GLU A 111 -5.36 2.15 -4.49
N GLN A 112 -5.85 3.10 -5.30
CA GLN A 112 -5.31 3.31 -6.64
C GLN A 112 -3.84 3.75 -6.59
N ASN A 113 -3.42 4.49 -5.56
CA ASN A 113 -2.02 4.86 -5.35
C ASN A 113 -1.21 3.69 -4.77
N HIS A 114 -1.81 2.83 -3.96
CA HIS A 114 -1.17 1.62 -3.43
C HIS A 114 -0.85 0.60 -4.53
N ALA A 115 -1.66 0.56 -5.58
CA ALA A 115 -1.58 -0.40 -6.68
C ALA A 115 -0.58 -0.04 -7.81
N VAL A 116 0.27 0.97 -7.66
CA VAL A 116 1.15 1.53 -8.72
C VAL A 116 2.63 1.30 -8.43
#